data_AF-A0A4Q7QM00-F1
#
_entry.id   AF-A0A4Q7QM00-F1
#
_cell.length_a   1.000
_cell.length_b   1.000
_cell.length_c   1.000
_cell.angle_alpha   90.00
_cell.angle_beta   90.00
_cell.angle_gamma   90.00
#
_symmetry.space_group_name_H-M   'P 1'
#
loop_
_entity.id
_entity.type
_entity.pdbx_description
1 polymer ?
#
loop_
_entity_poly.entity_id
_entity_poly.type
_entity_poly.pdbx_seq_one_letter_code
_entity_poly.pdbx_strand_id
1 'polypeptide(L)'
;MNPTYIRKRKRPQGSGLWSAYPMGTDAFGSWFYTPAHSLFRGDNGEFCEVAQLGPGGPGEHSVQLAPHDGWWFAYFRASGLIHVDVSTPPVMAGAEWTFEDLELDPFRRPDGTVGTEDWDELEEAHAVGLVSDVERDAAEQAARTLENDLAAGVEPFGRVGWDRLAAAVALGLPPLTDFGDRPLD
;
A
#
# COMPACT_ATOMS: atom_id res chain seq x y z
N MET A 1 -13.95 -10.84 12.59
CA MET A 1 -12.72 -10.04 12.82
C MET A 1 -13.10 -8.60 12.62
N ASN A 2 -12.70 -7.68 13.51
CA ASN A 2 -13.07 -6.27 13.36
C ASN A 2 -12.10 -5.60 12.37
N PRO A 3 -12.60 -4.86 11.37
CA PRO A 3 -11.74 -4.12 10.45
C PRO A 3 -10.96 -3.02 11.17
N THR A 4 -9.82 -2.67 10.60
CA THR A 4 -9.11 -1.40 10.83
C THR A 4 -9.25 -0.52 9.59
N TYR A 5 -8.92 0.75 9.74
CA TYR A 5 -8.88 1.70 8.64
C TYR A 5 -7.43 2.07 8.32
N ILE A 6 -7.14 2.29 7.05
CA ILE A 6 -5.83 2.69 6.55
C ILE A 6 -6.05 3.90 5.65
N ARG A 7 -5.24 4.94 5.86
CA ARG A 7 -5.32 6.19 5.11
C ARG A 7 -3.98 6.51 4.46
N LYS A 8 -4.03 6.68 3.14
CA LYS A 8 -2.95 7.25 2.34
C LYS A 8 -3.24 8.73 2.13
N ARG A 9 -2.24 9.60 2.31
CA ARG A 9 -2.34 11.04 2.04
C ARG A 9 -1.31 11.43 0.98
N LYS A 10 -1.69 12.25 0.00
CA LYS A 10 -0.81 12.82 -1.02
C LYS A 10 -0.71 14.34 -0.80
N ARG A 11 0.48 14.90 -1.02
CA ARG A 11 0.73 16.34 -0.90
C ARG A 11 0.62 16.99 -2.29
N PRO A 12 0.08 18.21 -2.42
CA PRO A 12 -0.46 19.05 -1.35
C PRO A 12 -1.90 18.70 -0.94
N GLN A 13 -2.59 17.90 -1.75
CA GLN A 13 -3.99 17.49 -1.59
C GLN A 13 -4.14 16.07 -2.13
N GLY A 14 -5.14 15.35 -1.62
CA GLY A 14 -5.35 13.94 -1.91
C GLY A 14 -5.37 13.13 -0.62
N SER A 15 -6.49 12.48 -0.32
CA SER A 15 -6.51 11.41 0.67
C SER A 15 -7.35 10.23 0.19
N GLY A 16 -6.95 9.05 0.65
CA GLY A 16 -7.58 7.78 0.31
C GLY A 16 -7.76 6.95 1.55
N LEU A 17 -8.98 6.51 1.82
CA LEU A 17 -9.32 5.67 2.97
C LEU A 17 -9.84 4.32 2.49
N TRP A 18 -9.37 3.25 3.11
CA TRP A 18 -9.97 1.93 2.96
C TRP A 18 -9.96 1.16 4.28
N SER A 19 -10.79 0.12 4.32
CA SER A 19 -10.88 -0.80 5.44
C SER A 19 -10.12 -2.09 5.13
N ALA A 20 -9.50 -2.68 6.14
CA ALA A 20 -8.80 -3.96 6.02
C ALA A 20 -8.96 -4.80 7.30
N TYR A 21 -8.91 -6.12 7.17
CA TYR A 21 -8.83 -7.04 8.29
C TYR A 21 -7.39 -7.12 8.83
N PRO A 22 -7.14 -6.85 10.13
CA PRO A 22 -5.82 -7.05 10.71
C PRO A 22 -5.44 -8.54 10.76
N MET A 23 -4.31 -8.89 10.16
CA MET A 23 -3.82 -10.29 10.03
C MET A 23 -2.68 -10.61 11.01
N GLY A 24 -2.45 -9.73 11.98
CA GLY A 24 -1.40 -9.85 12.98
C GLY A 24 -0.07 -9.19 12.56
N THR A 25 0.87 -9.22 13.48
CA THR A 25 2.20 -8.61 13.36
C THR A 25 3.26 -9.70 13.52
N ASP A 26 4.31 -9.68 12.70
CA ASP A 26 5.46 -10.59 12.80
C ASP A 26 6.78 -9.83 12.70
N ALA A 27 7.89 -10.48 12.32
CA ALA A 27 9.19 -9.82 12.20
C ALA A 27 9.28 -8.80 11.05
N PHE A 28 8.36 -8.81 10.08
CA PHE A 28 8.37 -7.90 8.93
C PHE A 28 7.54 -6.65 9.19
N GLY A 29 6.48 -6.76 10.00
CA GLY A 29 5.61 -5.64 10.29
C GLY A 29 4.18 -6.08 10.59
N SER A 30 3.24 -5.14 10.41
CA SER A 30 1.81 -5.37 10.60
C SER A 30 1.14 -5.69 9.27
N TRP A 31 0.42 -6.81 9.24
CA TRP A 31 -0.21 -7.33 8.04
C TRP A 31 -1.70 -7.05 8.03
N PHE A 32 -2.22 -6.72 6.86
CA PHE A 32 -3.64 -6.45 6.63
C PHE A 32 -4.15 -7.25 5.45
N TYR A 33 -5.45 -7.47 5.40
CA TYR A 33 -6.08 -8.14 4.28
C TYR A 33 -7.35 -7.41 3.85
N THR A 34 -7.43 -7.13 2.55
CA THR A 34 -8.60 -6.58 1.90
C THR A 34 -9.12 -7.61 0.90
N PRO A 35 -10.31 -8.19 1.13
CA PRO A 35 -10.92 -9.09 0.15
C PRO A 35 -11.22 -8.37 -1.16
N ALA A 36 -11.31 -9.14 -2.24
CA ALA A 36 -11.84 -8.65 -3.52
C ALA A 36 -13.18 -7.92 -3.33
N HIS A 37 -13.44 -6.92 -4.16
CA HIS A 37 -14.63 -6.06 -4.10
C HIS A 37 -14.78 -5.17 -2.87
N SER A 38 -13.72 -4.99 -2.07
CA SER A 38 -13.72 -3.98 -1.01
C SER A 38 -13.52 -2.59 -1.59
N LEU A 39 -14.06 -1.57 -0.92
CA LEU A 39 -14.05 -0.20 -1.40
C LEU A 39 -12.90 0.64 -0.83
N PHE A 40 -12.43 1.53 -1.69
CA PHE A 40 -11.59 2.67 -1.40
C PHE A 40 -12.45 3.93 -1.55
N ARG A 41 -12.28 4.91 -0.66
CA ARG A 41 -12.95 6.22 -0.73
C ARG A 41 -11.92 7.33 -0.83
N GLY A 42 -12.00 8.13 -1.89
CA GLY A 42 -11.22 9.35 -2.05
C GLY A 42 -11.73 10.48 -1.14
N ASP A 43 -10.89 11.49 -0.93
CA ASP A 43 -11.22 12.74 -0.21
C ASP A 43 -12.41 13.50 -0.81
N ASN A 44 -12.60 13.41 -2.13
CA ASN A 44 -13.76 13.94 -2.84
C ASN A 44 -15.06 13.15 -2.60
N GLY A 45 -15.01 12.06 -1.84
CA GLY A 45 -16.13 11.18 -1.54
C GLY A 45 -16.48 10.17 -2.64
N GLU A 46 -15.73 10.13 -3.74
CA GLU A 46 -15.87 9.10 -4.76
C GLU A 46 -15.33 7.76 -4.27
N PHE A 47 -15.87 6.69 -4.85
CA PHE A 47 -15.52 5.32 -4.50
C PHE A 47 -14.97 4.57 -5.70
N CYS A 48 -13.95 3.78 -5.46
CA CYS A 48 -13.50 2.71 -6.34
C CYS A 48 -13.25 1.44 -5.52
N GLU A 49 -12.86 0.35 -6.18
CA GLU A 49 -12.48 -0.87 -5.46
C GLU A 49 -10.97 -0.84 -5.12
N VAL A 50 -10.56 -1.45 -4.01
CA VAL A 50 -9.14 -1.58 -3.65
C VAL A 50 -8.46 -2.56 -4.60
N ALA A 51 -7.22 -2.29 -5.01
CA ALA A 51 -6.41 -3.16 -5.87
C ALA A 51 -7.12 -3.52 -7.20
N GLN A 52 -7.58 -2.52 -7.95
CA GLN A 52 -8.30 -2.73 -9.22
C GLN A 52 -7.42 -3.35 -10.30
N LEU A 53 -7.97 -4.26 -11.11
CA LEU A 53 -7.33 -4.81 -12.33
C LEU A 53 -7.27 -3.81 -13.51
N GLY A 54 -7.34 -2.51 -13.21
CA GLY A 54 -7.40 -1.40 -14.14
C GLY A 54 -8.39 -0.33 -13.69
N PRO A 55 -8.36 0.89 -14.28
CA PRO A 55 -9.28 1.96 -13.92
C PRO A 55 -10.75 1.53 -14.03
N GLY A 56 -11.50 1.62 -12.93
CA GLY A 56 -12.91 1.22 -12.86
C GLY A 56 -13.16 -0.30 -12.97
N GLY A 57 -12.11 -1.13 -12.97
CA GLY A 57 -12.21 -2.59 -12.92
C GLY A 57 -12.49 -3.13 -11.52
N PRO A 58 -12.76 -4.45 -11.41
CA PRO A 58 -12.95 -5.08 -10.11
C PRO A 58 -11.64 -5.07 -9.31
N GLY A 59 -11.77 -4.84 -8.02
CA GLY A 59 -10.74 -4.98 -7.01
C GLY A 59 -10.53 -6.44 -6.63
N GLU A 60 -9.28 -6.83 -6.50
CA GLU A 60 -8.91 -8.20 -6.18
C GLU A 60 -8.50 -8.37 -4.72
N HIS A 61 -8.31 -9.64 -4.30
CA HIS A 61 -7.77 -9.93 -2.99
C HIS A 61 -6.36 -9.35 -2.85
N SER A 62 -6.12 -8.61 -1.77
CA SER A 62 -4.84 -7.97 -1.49
C SER A 62 -4.46 -8.15 -0.03
N VAL A 63 -3.25 -8.63 0.22
CA VAL A 63 -2.61 -8.56 1.54
C VAL A 63 -1.66 -7.38 1.54
N GLN A 64 -1.75 -6.54 2.56
CA GLN A 64 -0.90 -5.38 2.72
C GLN A 64 0.06 -5.53 3.89
N LEU A 65 1.18 -4.82 3.85
CA LEU A 65 2.19 -4.79 4.90
C LEU A 65 2.63 -3.36 5.19
N ALA A 66 2.41 -2.93 6.44
CA ALA A 66 3.12 -1.82 7.04
C ALA A 66 4.41 -2.36 7.71
N PRO A 67 5.60 -1.99 7.24
CA PRO A 67 6.85 -2.46 7.83
C PRO A 67 7.04 -1.96 9.26
N HIS A 68 7.84 -2.67 10.07
CA HIS A 68 8.31 -2.13 11.35
C HIS A 68 9.23 -0.93 11.13
N ASP A 69 10.19 -1.11 10.22
CA ASP A 69 11.19 -0.12 9.85
C ASP A 69 11.19 -0.01 8.33
N GLY A 70 10.95 1.18 7.81
CA GLY A 70 10.92 1.41 6.37
C GLY A 70 10.05 2.59 5.97
N TRP A 71 10.37 3.14 4.82
CA TRP A 71 9.65 4.24 4.18
C TRP A 71 8.81 3.69 3.04
N TRP A 72 7.92 2.74 3.35
CA TRP A 72 7.11 2.07 2.35
C TRP A 72 5.88 1.38 2.94
N PHE A 73 4.92 1.06 2.08
CA PHE A 73 3.75 0.24 2.39
C PHE A 73 3.46 -0.70 1.21
N ALA A 74 3.49 -2.02 1.43
CA ALA A 74 3.44 -3.00 0.34
C ALA A 74 2.07 -3.64 0.17
N TYR A 75 1.75 -4.04 -1.07
CA TYR A 75 0.55 -4.73 -1.48
C TYR A 75 0.92 -5.99 -2.28
N PHE A 76 0.46 -7.14 -1.82
CA PHE A 76 0.52 -8.42 -2.50
C PHE A 76 -0.85 -8.73 -3.08
N ARG A 77 -0.96 -8.69 -4.41
CA ARG A 77 -2.24 -8.80 -5.11
C ARG A 77 -2.43 -10.17 -5.74
N ALA A 78 -3.67 -10.67 -5.78
CA ALA A 78 -3.99 -12.00 -6.29
C ALA A 78 -3.58 -12.26 -7.75
N SER A 79 -3.52 -11.22 -8.57
CA SER A 79 -2.98 -11.23 -9.93
C SER A 79 -1.50 -11.63 -10.01
N GLY A 80 -0.78 -11.64 -8.90
CA GLY A 80 0.66 -11.86 -8.83
C GLY A 80 1.49 -10.58 -8.91
N LEU A 81 0.85 -9.41 -8.88
CA LEU A 81 1.50 -8.11 -8.76
C LEU A 81 1.88 -7.83 -7.30
N ILE A 82 3.13 -7.45 -7.09
CA ILE A 82 3.53 -6.71 -5.89
C ILE A 82 3.59 -5.24 -6.29
N HIS A 83 2.92 -4.39 -5.52
CA HIS A 83 3.01 -2.94 -5.58
C HIS A 83 3.49 -2.44 -4.23
N VAL A 84 4.30 -1.39 -4.20
CA VAL A 84 4.78 -0.81 -2.96
C VAL A 84 4.70 0.71 -3.08
N ASP A 85 4.01 1.36 -2.16
CA ASP A 85 4.00 2.81 -2.08
C ASP A 85 5.20 3.24 -1.25
N VAL A 86 6.18 3.93 -1.82
CA VAL A 86 7.22 4.62 -1.03
C VAL A 86 6.56 5.78 -0.31
N SER A 87 6.76 5.84 1.00
CA SER A 87 5.97 6.70 1.87
C SER A 87 6.72 7.06 3.15
N THR A 88 6.22 8.05 3.89
CA THR A 88 6.63 8.20 5.30
C THR A 88 6.33 6.91 6.06
N PRO A 89 7.09 6.56 7.12
CA PRO A 89 6.83 5.36 7.90
C PRO A 89 5.35 5.24 8.33
N PRO A 90 4.65 4.13 8.01
CA PRO A 90 3.26 3.96 8.40
C PRO A 90 3.10 3.91 9.92
N VAL A 91 2.17 4.71 10.45
CA VAL A 91 1.92 4.80 11.89
C VAL A 91 0.46 4.60 12.21
N MET A 92 0.17 4.03 13.37
CA MET A 92 -1.18 4.05 13.94
C MET A 92 -1.44 5.42 14.58
N ALA A 93 -2.27 6.24 13.95
CA ALA A 93 -2.70 7.55 14.45
C ALA A 93 -4.12 7.46 15.00
N GLY A 94 -4.25 7.37 16.32
CA GLY A 94 -5.54 7.19 16.98
C GLY A 94 -6.13 5.80 16.70
N ALA A 95 -7.03 5.71 15.72
CA ALA A 95 -7.74 4.47 15.39
C ALA A 95 -7.69 4.11 13.89
N GLU A 96 -6.76 4.72 13.14
CA GLU A 96 -6.45 4.39 11.76
C GLU A 96 -4.93 4.34 11.56
N TRP A 97 -4.49 3.49 10.63
CA TRP A 97 -3.13 3.56 10.10
C TRP A 97 -3.05 4.71 9.12
N THR A 98 -1.92 5.41 9.10
CA THR A 98 -1.68 6.47 8.14
C THR A 98 -0.23 6.51 7.68
N PHE A 99 -0.05 6.93 6.44
CA PHE A 99 1.22 7.32 5.85
C PHE A 99 0.99 8.39 4.78
N GLU A 100 2.03 9.13 4.47
CA GLU A 100 2.05 10.12 3.39
C GLU A 100 2.85 9.55 2.21
N ASP A 101 2.27 9.65 1.02
CA ASP A 101 2.86 9.25 -0.25
C ASP A 101 4.08 10.13 -0.57
N LEU A 102 5.15 9.50 -1.05
CA LEU A 102 6.38 10.15 -1.53
C LEU A 102 6.64 9.84 -3.01
N GLU A 103 5.56 9.60 -3.75
CA GLU A 103 5.40 9.47 -5.19
C GLU A 103 5.94 8.16 -5.80
N LEU A 104 7.06 7.61 -5.31
CA LEU A 104 7.65 6.44 -5.95
C LEU A 104 6.88 5.14 -5.69
N ASP A 105 6.59 4.40 -6.76
CA ASP A 105 5.85 3.14 -6.70
C ASP A 105 6.65 1.94 -7.25
N PRO A 106 7.54 1.32 -6.45
CA PRO A 106 8.20 0.07 -6.82
C PRO A 106 7.22 -1.09 -7.02
N PHE A 107 7.48 -1.91 -8.03
CA PHE A 107 6.61 -3.02 -8.38
C PHE A 107 7.37 -4.27 -8.81
N ARG A 108 6.69 -5.41 -8.70
CA ARG A 108 7.07 -6.67 -9.35
C ARG A 108 5.86 -7.29 -10.03
N ARG A 109 5.91 -7.44 -11.35
CA ARG A 109 4.85 -8.06 -12.16
C ARG A 109 4.93 -9.60 -12.10
N PRO A 110 3.83 -10.30 -12.46
CA PRO A 110 3.79 -11.77 -12.46
C PRO A 110 4.81 -12.43 -13.39
N ASP A 111 5.21 -11.75 -14.47
CA ASP A 111 6.24 -12.20 -15.40
C ASP A 111 7.68 -12.02 -14.87
N GLY A 112 7.82 -11.46 -13.66
CA GLY A 112 9.10 -11.20 -13.01
C GLY A 112 9.70 -9.84 -13.31
N THR A 113 9.05 -9.00 -14.13
CA THR A 113 9.51 -7.63 -14.37
C THR A 113 9.48 -6.82 -13.08
N VAL A 114 10.58 -6.13 -12.77
CA VAL A 114 10.73 -5.25 -11.62
C VAL A 114 11.10 -3.84 -12.11
N GLY A 115 10.59 -2.82 -11.42
CA GLY A 115 10.94 -1.43 -11.63
C GLY A 115 10.24 -0.54 -10.62
N THR A 116 10.35 0.77 -10.83
CA THR A 116 9.70 1.81 -10.03
C THR A 116 9.08 2.83 -10.98
N GLU A 117 7.83 3.19 -10.72
CA GLU A 117 7.07 4.22 -11.45
C GLU A 117 7.24 5.59 -10.75
N ASP A 118 6.85 6.66 -11.45
CA ASP A 118 6.65 8.01 -10.91
C ASP A 118 7.89 8.76 -10.36
N TRP A 119 9.05 8.48 -10.96
CA TRP A 119 10.29 9.24 -10.72
C TRP A 119 10.19 10.72 -11.07
N ASP A 120 9.42 11.05 -12.11
CA ASP A 120 9.14 12.43 -12.51
C ASP A 120 8.21 13.14 -11.52
N GLU A 121 7.21 12.45 -10.95
CA GLU A 121 6.37 13.00 -9.89
C GLU A 121 7.18 13.34 -8.64
N LEU A 122 8.14 12.50 -8.24
CA LEU A 122 9.06 12.81 -7.13
C LEU A 122 9.90 14.07 -7.45
N GLU A 123 10.46 14.18 -8.66
CA GLU A 123 11.24 15.34 -9.08
C GLU A 123 10.40 16.62 -9.03
N GLU A 124 9.17 16.57 -9.54
CA GLU A 124 8.23 17.70 -9.50
C GLU A 124 7.86 18.08 -8.07
N ALA A 125 7.48 17.12 -7.23
CA ALA A 125 7.11 17.36 -5.83
C ALA A 125 8.26 17.95 -5.01
N HIS A 126 9.50 17.51 -5.27
CA HIS A 126 10.71 18.10 -4.67
C HIS A 126 10.95 19.53 -5.17
N ALA A 127 10.84 19.76 -6.47
CA ALA A 127 11.07 21.08 -7.07
C ALA A 127 10.12 22.17 -6.53
N VAL A 128 8.89 21.80 -6.16
CA VAL A 128 7.91 22.72 -5.54
C VAL A 128 7.92 22.70 -4.01
N GLY A 129 8.80 21.92 -3.38
CA GLY A 129 8.98 21.87 -1.93
C GLY A 129 7.93 21.08 -1.15
N LEU A 130 7.16 20.20 -1.81
CA LEU A 130 6.22 19.28 -1.14
C LEU A 130 6.94 18.07 -0.55
N VAL A 131 8.06 17.69 -1.15
CA VAL A 131 9.01 16.70 -0.64
C VAL A 131 10.31 17.43 -0.29
N SER A 132 10.79 17.28 0.94
CA SER A 132 12.06 17.86 1.38
C SER A 132 13.27 17.08 0.85
N ASP A 133 14.47 17.66 0.90
CA ASP A 133 15.71 16.95 0.52
C ASP A 133 15.86 15.61 1.27
N VAL A 134 15.54 15.60 2.56
CA VAL A 134 15.63 14.39 3.41
C VAL A 134 14.63 13.33 2.98
N GLU A 135 13.39 13.74 2.67
CA GLU A 135 12.35 12.82 2.23
C GLU A 135 12.65 12.28 0.83
N ARG A 136 13.14 13.11 -0.09
CA ARG A 136 13.58 12.67 -1.42
C ARG A 136 14.68 11.63 -1.30
N ASP A 137 15.74 11.92 -0.55
CA ASP A 137 16.87 11.00 -0.38
C ASP A 137 16.42 9.66 0.24
N ALA A 138 15.51 9.72 1.22
CA ALA A 138 14.92 8.53 1.82
C ALA A 138 14.05 7.74 0.84
N ALA A 139 13.23 8.43 0.03
CA ALA A 139 12.37 7.82 -0.96
C ALA A 139 13.19 7.11 -2.06
N GLU A 140 14.21 7.78 -2.61
CA GLU A 140 15.09 7.18 -3.62
C GLU A 140 15.82 5.95 -3.06
N GLN A 141 16.32 6.03 -1.82
CA GLN A 141 17.01 4.91 -1.18
C GLN A 141 16.05 3.75 -0.92
N ALA A 142 14.81 4.03 -0.48
CA ALA A 142 13.78 3.03 -0.27
C ALA A 142 13.43 2.33 -1.59
N ALA A 143 13.14 3.08 -2.65
CA ALA A 143 12.82 2.55 -3.97
C ALA A 143 13.92 1.63 -4.51
N ARG A 144 15.18 2.08 -4.49
CA ARG A 144 16.33 1.28 -4.95
C ARG A 144 16.52 0.01 -4.13
N THR A 145 16.28 0.07 -2.82
CA THR A 145 16.36 -1.11 -1.95
C THR A 145 15.25 -2.09 -2.28
N LEU A 146 14.02 -1.60 -2.43
CA LEU A 146 12.85 -2.39 -2.80
C LEU A 146 13.02 -3.05 -4.16
N GLU A 147 13.52 -2.35 -5.19
CA GLU A 147 13.80 -2.97 -6.50
C GLU A 147 14.76 -4.16 -6.37
N ASN A 148 15.84 -4.01 -5.60
CA ASN A 148 16.79 -5.10 -5.37
C ASN A 148 16.14 -6.28 -4.62
N ASP A 149 15.38 -5.99 -3.57
CA ASP A 149 14.70 -7.01 -2.76
C ASP A 149 13.62 -7.75 -3.56
N LEU A 150 12.85 -7.04 -4.36
CA LEU A 150 11.84 -7.58 -5.29
C LEU A 150 12.50 -8.46 -6.37
N ALA A 151 13.60 -8.01 -6.96
CA ALA A 151 14.33 -8.76 -7.98
C ALA A 151 14.97 -10.03 -7.42
N ALA A 152 15.54 -9.95 -6.21
CA ALA A 152 16.18 -11.07 -5.54
C ALA A 152 15.21 -11.98 -4.78
N GLY A 153 13.94 -11.59 -4.62
CA GLY A 153 12.96 -12.33 -3.84
C GLY A 153 13.31 -12.38 -2.35
N VAL A 154 13.88 -11.29 -1.81
CA VAL A 154 14.18 -11.15 -0.38
C VAL A 154 12.87 -11.12 0.40
N GLU A 155 12.79 -11.82 1.54
CA GLU A 155 11.61 -11.77 2.38
C GLU A 155 11.37 -10.35 2.93
N PRO A 156 10.14 -9.83 2.90
CA PRO A 156 8.87 -10.57 2.76
C PRO A 156 8.35 -10.74 1.32
N PHE A 157 9.08 -10.28 0.31
CA PHE A 157 8.68 -10.30 -1.10
C PHE A 157 8.91 -11.65 -1.79
N GLY A 158 9.68 -12.54 -1.16
CA GLY A 158 9.97 -13.89 -1.62
C GLY A 158 8.76 -14.82 -1.54
N ARG A 159 8.45 -15.33 -0.34
CA ARG A 159 7.33 -16.26 -0.12
C ARG A 159 6.34 -15.77 0.93
N VAL A 160 6.79 -15.06 1.95
CA VAL A 160 5.97 -14.74 3.14
C VAL A 160 4.71 -13.98 2.76
N GLY A 161 4.81 -12.95 1.91
CA GLY A 161 3.64 -12.19 1.47
C GLY A 161 2.63 -13.04 0.69
N TRP A 162 3.09 -13.95 -0.17
CA TRP A 162 2.23 -14.85 -0.94
C TRP A 162 1.56 -15.91 -0.08
N ASP A 163 2.29 -16.51 0.85
CA ASP A 163 1.75 -17.50 1.79
C ASP A 163 0.68 -16.84 2.69
N ARG A 164 0.89 -15.59 3.10
CA ARG A 164 -0.11 -14.79 3.83
C ARG A 164 -1.33 -14.47 2.98
N LEU A 165 -1.16 -14.09 1.71
CA LEU A 165 -2.26 -13.86 0.78
C LEU A 165 -3.12 -15.11 0.61
N ALA A 166 -2.51 -16.27 0.33
CA ALA A 166 -3.23 -17.52 0.18
C ALA A 166 -4.01 -17.90 1.46
N ALA A 167 -3.37 -17.75 2.63
CA ALA A 167 -4.02 -18.01 3.91
C ALA A 167 -5.20 -17.07 4.18
N ALA A 168 -5.06 -15.78 3.87
CA ALA A 168 -6.11 -14.78 4.08
C ALA A 168 -7.31 -15.00 3.14
N VAL A 169 -7.07 -15.35 1.87
CA VAL A 169 -8.11 -15.71 0.91
C VAL A 169 -8.91 -16.93 1.39
N ALA A 170 -8.22 -17.94 1.93
CA ALA A 170 -8.87 -19.15 2.44
C ALA A 170 -9.83 -18.90 3.62
N LEU A 171 -9.77 -17.74 4.28
CA LEU A 171 -10.71 -17.38 5.35
C LEU A 171 -12.11 -17.03 4.82
N GLY A 172 -12.27 -16.72 3.53
CA GLY A 172 -13.56 -16.39 2.94
C GLY A 172 -14.25 -15.16 3.57
N LEU A 173 -13.45 -14.18 4.02
CA LEU A 173 -13.98 -12.97 4.65
C LEU A 173 -14.74 -12.10 3.64
N PRO A 174 -15.86 -11.46 4.02
CA PRO A 174 -16.66 -10.66 3.11
C PRO A 174 -15.97 -9.34 2.75
N PRO A 175 -16.26 -8.78 1.56
CA PRO A 175 -15.76 -7.48 1.14
C PRO A 175 -16.05 -6.38 2.16
N LEU A 176 -15.13 -5.43 2.29
CA LEU A 176 -15.24 -4.30 3.20
C LEU A 176 -15.67 -3.06 2.41
N THR A 177 -16.93 -2.65 2.62
CA THR A 177 -17.54 -1.52 1.90
C THR A 177 -17.94 -0.38 2.83
N ASP A 178 -17.68 -0.53 4.13
CA ASP A 178 -18.00 0.45 5.17
C ASP A 178 -16.75 1.24 5.58
N PHE A 179 -16.94 2.53 5.78
CA PHE A 179 -15.91 3.51 6.17
C PHE A 179 -16.12 4.01 7.60
N GLY A 180 -17.13 3.50 8.31
CA GLY A 180 -17.55 3.97 9.63
C GLY A 180 -17.85 5.47 9.62
N ASP A 181 -17.65 6.10 10.78
CA ASP A 181 -17.82 7.56 10.94
C ASP A 181 -16.56 8.36 10.53
N ARG A 182 -15.65 7.76 9.74
CA ARG A 182 -14.40 8.44 9.37
C ARG A 182 -14.70 9.62 8.45
N PRO A 183 -14.12 10.80 8.70
CA PRO A 183 -14.32 11.95 7.83
C PRO A 183 -13.65 11.75 6.46
N LEU A 184 -14.12 12.57 5.51
CA LEU A 184 -13.32 12.95 4.34
C LEU A 184 -12.24 13.91 4.86
N ASP A 185 -10.99 13.61 4.56
CA ASP A 185 -9.83 14.45 4.89
C ASP A 185 -9.34 15.15 3.64
#